data_AF-A0A6N9DHC5-F1
#
_entry.id   AF-A0A6N9DHC5-F1
#
_cell.length_a   1.000
_cell.length_b   1.000
_cell.length_c   1.000
_cell.angle_alpha   90.00
_cell.angle_beta   90.00
_cell.angle_gamma   90.00
#
_symmetry.space_group_name_H-M   'P 1'
#
loop_
_entity.id
_entity.type
_entity.pdbx_description
1 polymer ?
#
loop_
_entity_poly.entity_id
_entity_poly.type
_entity_poly.pdbx_seq_one_letter_code
_entity_poly.pdbx_strand_id
1 'polypeptide(L)'
;DAYDLGETLDILSPGSSAGLMSDLEGAYGRQEAWLGYMWAPTKVAGELDLYVLDEPPHTDECWAGDQACAYPTVDIRIVVSKALSERAPEVVEFFGNWEFESKTAGAVEAWMKNNNETPEAAAVWYLNNNRDAWSGWVTSDAAEKVDEALAEG
;
A
#
# COMPACT_ATOMS: atom_id res chain seq x y z
N ASP A 1 -3.64 -22.64 -18.16
CA ASP A 1 -4.13 -23.54 -17.09
C ASP A 1 -4.69 -22.74 -15.91
N ALA A 2 -5.38 -23.43 -14.98
CA ALA A 2 -6.48 -22.94 -14.12
C ALA A 2 -7.66 -22.37 -14.93
N TYR A 3 -7.38 -21.37 -15.78
CA TYR A 3 -8.34 -20.76 -16.71
C TYR A 3 -8.15 -21.17 -18.18
N ASP A 4 -7.26 -22.13 -18.47
CA ASP A 4 -6.99 -22.63 -19.84
C ASP A 4 -6.54 -21.55 -20.86
N LEU A 5 -5.91 -20.48 -20.40
CA LEU A 5 -5.49 -19.33 -21.25
C LEU A 5 -4.11 -19.49 -21.91
N GLY A 6 -3.42 -20.61 -21.71
CA GLY A 6 -2.01 -20.77 -22.09
C GLY A 6 -1.73 -20.74 -23.59
N GLU A 7 -2.72 -21.05 -24.43
CA GLU A 7 -2.61 -20.95 -25.89
C GLU A 7 -3.03 -19.57 -26.43
N THR A 8 -3.65 -18.73 -25.58
CA THR A 8 -4.20 -17.42 -25.97
C THR A 8 -3.35 -16.26 -25.48
N LEU A 9 -2.69 -16.41 -24.33
CA LEU A 9 -1.93 -15.34 -23.68
C LEU A 9 -0.50 -15.78 -23.37
N ASP A 10 0.45 -14.89 -23.66
CA ASP A 10 1.82 -14.99 -23.19
C ASP A 10 1.99 -14.15 -21.91
N ILE A 11 2.54 -14.76 -20.84
CA ILE A 11 2.87 -14.04 -19.62
C ILE A 11 4.18 -13.27 -19.83
N LEU A 12 4.09 -11.95 -19.83
CA LEU A 12 5.26 -11.06 -19.91
C LEU A 12 5.65 -10.57 -18.52
N SER A 13 6.94 -10.72 -18.17
CA SER A 13 7.47 -10.13 -16.95
C SER A 13 7.94 -8.70 -17.21
N PRO A 14 7.43 -7.70 -16.48
CA PRO A 14 7.81 -6.30 -16.66
C PRO A 14 9.23 -5.99 -16.17
N GLY A 15 9.93 -6.95 -15.55
CA GLY A 15 11.28 -6.81 -15.02
C GLY A 15 11.40 -5.96 -13.74
N SER A 16 10.48 -5.01 -13.52
CA SER A 16 10.39 -4.20 -12.30
C SER A 16 8.98 -3.62 -12.11
N SER A 17 8.66 -3.17 -10.89
CA SER A 17 7.40 -2.46 -10.62
C SER A 17 7.29 -1.17 -11.43
N ALA A 18 8.39 -0.44 -11.60
CA ALA A 18 8.41 0.76 -12.44
C ALA A 18 8.16 0.43 -13.92
N GLY A 19 8.69 -0.70 -14.41
CA GLY A 19 8.42 -1.20 -15.75
C GLY A 19 6.94 -1.51 -15.96
N LEU A 20 6.30 -2.18 -15.00
CA LEU A 20 4.87 -2.49 -15.05
C LEU A 20 4.02 -1.22 -15.09
N MET A 21 4.31 -0.26 -14.21
CA MET A 21 3.58 1.02 -14.16
C MET A 21 3.72 1.81 -15.46
N SER A 22 4.94 1.89 -16.02
CA SER A 22 5.19 2.59 -17.28
C SER A 22 4.52 1.92 -18.49
N ASP A 23 4.44 0.59 -18.51
CA ASP A 23 3.76 -0.15 -19.56
C ASP A 23 2.24 0.13 -19.55
N LEU A 24 1.62 0.05 -18.37
CA LEU A 24 0.21 0.39 -18.18
C LEU A 24 -0.09 1.86 -18.52
N GLU A 25 0.63 2.82 -17.92
CA GLU A 25 0.42 4.25 -18.19
C GLU A 25 0.58 4.56 -19.69
N GLY A 26 1.56 3.92 -20.34
CA GLY A 26 1.80 4.05 -21.78
C GLY A 26 0.63 3.53 -22.63
N ALA A 27 0.16 2.32 -22.37
CA ALA A 27 -0.97 1.72 -23.09
C ALA A 27 -2.26 2.54 -22.87
N TYR A 28 -2.54 2.93 -21.63
CA TYR A 28 -3.69 3.77 -21.28
C TYR A 28 -3.66 5.11 -22.02
N GLY A 29 -2.51 5.80 -22.04
CA GLY A 29 -2.36 7.08 -22.75
C GLY A 29 -2.50 6.97 -24.26
N ARG A 30 -2.20 5.81 -24.85
CA ARG A 30 -2.43 5.50 -26.27
C ARG A 30 -3.82 4.92 -26.56
N GLN A 31 -4.66 4.74 -25.53
CA GLN A 31 -5.97 4.09 -25.60
C GLN A 31 -5.89 2.67 -26.20
N GLU A 32 -4.82 1.96 -25.89
CA GLU A 32 -4.61 0.57 -26.29
C GLU A 32 -5.19 -0.38 -25.25
N ALA A 33 -5.66 -1.55 -25.69
CA ALA A 33 -6.06 -2.60 -24.77
C ALA A 33 -4.85 -3.06 -23.95
N TRP A 34 -5.04 -3.16 -22.64
CA TRP A 34 -4.03 -3.63 -21.70
C TRP A 34 -4.64 -4.69 -20.79
N LEU A 35 -3.93 -5.80 -20.61
CA LEU A 35 -4.29 -6.88 -19.71
C LEU A 35 -3.06 -7.21 -18.87
N GLY A 36 -3.19 -7.14 -17.54
CA GLY A 36 -2.09 -7.45 -16.65
C GLY A 36 -2.50 -7.44 -15.19
N TYR A 37 -1.52 -7.74 -14.34
CA TYR A 37 -1.67 -7.75 -12.90
C TYR A 37 -1.47 -6.34 -12.33
N MET A 38 -2.40 -5.89 -11.49
CA MET A 38 -2.29 -4.63 -10.75
C MET A 38 -2.84 -4.81 -9.34
N TRP A 39 -2.31 -4.03 -8.39
CA TRP A 39 -2.76 -4.03 -7.00
C TRP A 39 -3.02 -2.61 -6.51
N ALA A 40 -3.77 -2.51 -5.41
CA ALA A 40 -4.05 -1.27 -4.70
C ALA A 40 -3.56 -1.37 -3.23
N PRO A 41 -3.19 -0.23 -2.61
CA PRO A 41 -3.09 1.10 -3.20
C PRO A 41 -1.83 1.25 -4.07
N THR A 42 -2.00 1.85 -5.26
CA THR A 42 -0.91 2.40 -6.10
C THR A 42 -1.43 3.64 -6.81
N LYS A 43 -0.53 4.58 -7.16
CA LYS A 43 -0.89 5.76 -7.96
C LYS A 43 -1.68 5.41 -9.22
N VAL A 44 -1.20 4.44 -10.01
CA VAL A 44 -1.84 4.04 -11.27
C VAL A 44 -3.23 3.43 -11.04
N ALA A 45 -3.42 2.63 -9.98
CA ALA A 45 -4.73 2.09 -9.64
C ALA A 45 -5.71 3.15 -9.11
N GLY A 46 -5.22 4.28 -8.58
CA GLY A 46 -6.03 5.39 -8.11
C GLY A 46 -6.36 6.45 -9.16
N GLU A 47 -5.49 6.64 -10.16
CA GLU A 47 -5.63 7.71 -11.18
C GLU A 47 -6.25 7.22 -12.50
N LEU A 48 -6.06 5.95 -12.86
CA LEU A 48 -6.55 5.40 -14.12
C LEU A 48 -7.91 4.73 -13.92
N ASP A 49 -8.78 4.87 -14.93
CA ASP A 49 -10.05 4.15 -14.98
C ASP A 49 -9.80 2.69 -15.41
N LEU A 50 -9.47 1.84 -14.43
CA LEU A 50 -9.16 0.41 -14.63
C LEU A 50 -10.35 -0.45 -14.23
N TYR A 51 -10.56 -1.55 -14.95
CA TYR A 51 -11.55 -2.57 -14.60
C TYR A 51 -10.85 -3.81 -14.04
N VAL A 52 -11.22 -4.20 -12.81
CA VAL A 52 -10.79 -5.49 -12.23
C VAL A 52 -11.64 -6.58 -12.84
N LEU A 53 -11.00 -7.60 -13.43
CA LEU A 53 -11.72 -8.72 -14.03
C LEU A 53 -12.47 -9.52 -12.97
N ASP A 54 -13.70 -9.93 -13.30
CA ASP A 54 -14.52 -10.76 -12.43
C ASP A 54 -13.98 -12.19 -12.38
N GLU A 55 -13.66 -12.65 -11.18
CA GLU A 55 -13.20 -14.02 -10.90
C GLU A 55 -14.09 -14.64 -9.82
N PRO A 56 -14.16 -15.98 -9.72
CA PRO A 56 -14.80 -16.63 -8.57
C PRO A 56 -14.22 -16.08 -7.25
N PRO A 57 -15.04 -15.82 -6.22
CA PRO A 57 -14.54 -15.29 -4.96
C PRO A 57 -13.48 -16.20 -4.34
N HIS A 58 -12.53 -15.58 -3.64
CA HIS A 58 -11.53 -16.31 -2.87
C HIS A 58 -12.16 -17.26 -1.84
N THR A 59 -11.68 -18.49 -1.77
CA THR A 59 -11.91 -19.43 -0.66
C THR A 59 -10.62 -20.20 -0.36
N ASP A 60 -10.45 -20.63 0.89
CA ASP A 60 -9.31 -21.47 1.29
C ASP A 60 -9.22 -22.75 0.43
N GLU A 61 -10.37 -23.32 0.06
CA GLU A 61 -10.46 -24.51 -0.80
C GLU A 61 -9.96 -24.23 -2.21
N CYS A 62 -10.42 -23.13 -2.84
CA CYS A 62 -9.94 -22.75 -4.17
C CYS A 62 -8.44 -22.44 -4.14
N TRP A 63 -8.00 -21.68 -3.14
CA TRP A 63 -6.61 -21.24 -3.03
C TRP A 63 -5.62 -22.37 -2.78
N ALA A 64 -6.05 -23.41 -2.05
CA ALA A 64 -5.27 -24.64 -1.87
C ALA A 64 -5.32 -25.59 -3.08
N GLY A 65 -6.25 -25.36 -4.01
CA GLY A 65 -6.46 -26.15 -5.22
C GLY A 65 -5.69 -25.62 -6.42
N ASP A 66 -6.41 -25.29 -7.49
CA ASP A 66 -5.85 -24.78 -8.76
C ASP A 66 -5.71 -23.25 -8.80
N GLN A 67 -6.19 -22.55 -7.76
CA GLN A 67 -6.18 -21.10 -7.66
C GLN A 67 -6.98 -20.38 -8.76
N ALA A 68 -7.99 -21.03 -9.34
CA ALA A 68 -8.93 -20.43 -10.30
C ALA A 68 -10.00 -19.55 -9.60
N CYS A 69 -9.54 -18.57 -8.81
CA CYS A 69 -10.37 -17.59 -8.10
C CYS A 69 -9.59 -16.30 -7.85
N ALA A 70 -10.33 -15.24 -7.48
CA ALA A 70 -9.77 -13.94 -7.11
C ALA A 70 -8.71 -14.06 -6.01
N TYR A 71 -7.73 -13.16 -6.06
CA TYR A 71 -6.76 -12.98 -4.98
C TYR A 71 -7.46 -12.57 -3.67
N PRO A 72 -6.98 -13.06 -2.50
CA PRO A 72 -7.48 -12.58 -1.23
C PRO A 72 -7.10 -11.11 -1.02
N THR A 73 -7.91 -10.39 -0.26
CA THR A 73 -7.47 -9.12 0.33
C THR A 73 -6.27 -9.40 1.24
N VAL A 74 -5.18 -8.66 1.04
CA VAL A 74 -3.95 -8.84 1.79
C VAL A 74 -3.84 -7.83 2.93
N ASP A 75 -3.53 -8.31 4.13
CA ASP A 75 -3.18 -7.44 5.25
C ASP A 75 -1.72 -7.00 5.13
N ILE A 76 -1.48 -5.70 5.28
CA ILE A 76 -0.13 -5.17 5.47
C ILE A 76 0.23 -5.36 6.95
N ARG A 77 1.29 -6.13 7.23
CA ARG A 77 1.70 -6.48 8.59
C ARG A 77 3.04 -5.88 8.94
N ILE A 78 3.16 -5.35 10.16
CA ILE A 78 4.45 -5.01 10.75
C ILE A 78 5.05 -6.28 11.35
N VAL A 79 6.25 -6.65 10.91
CA VAL A 79 6.96 -7.82 11.42
C VAL A 79 8.24 -7.36 12.12
N VAL A 80 8.39 -7.77 13.38
CA VAL A 80 9.56 -7.43 14.20
C VAL A 80 10.42 -8.67 14.46
N SER A 81 11.74 -8.46 14.59
CA SER A 81 12.62 -9.54 15.04
C SER A 81 12.41 -9.84 16.52
N LYS A 82 12.61 -11.10 16.92
CA LYS A 82 12.53 -11.50 18.33
C LYS A 82 13.46 -10.66 19.23
N ALA A 83 14.68 -10.38 18.76
CA ALA A 83 15.63 -9.56 19.51
C ALA A 83 15.12 -8.13 19.74
N LEU A 84 14.37 -7.54 18.80
CA LEU A 84 13.76 -6.23 19.00
C LEU A 84 12.67 -6.28 20.07
N SER A 85 11.82 -7.33 20.05
CA SER A 85 10.77 -7.50 21.05
C SER A 85 11.29 -7.68 22.47
N GLU A 86 12.50 -8.22 22.64
CA GLU A 86 13.14 -8.36 23.94
C GLU A 86 13.86 -7.08 24.39
N ARG A 87 14.47 -6.35 23.44
CA ARG A 87 15.28 -5.15 23.75
C ARG A 87 14.46 -3.88 23.91
N ALA A 88 13.37 -3.75 23.15
CA ALA A 88 12.55 -2.54 23.09
C ALA A 88 11.06 -2.93 22.99
N PRO A 89 10.51 -3.59 24.03
CA PRO A 89 9.10 -3.99 24.05
C PRO A 89 8.14 -2.79 23.87
N GLU A 90 8.52 -1.60 24.32
CA GLU A 90 7.76 -0.36 24.14
C GLU A 90 7.63 0.06 22.67
N VAL A 91 8.63 -0.24 21.83
CA VAL A 91 8.57 0.01 20.39
C VAL A 91 7.64 -1.01 19.72
N VAL A 92 7.60 -2.25 20.23
CA VAL A 92 6.66 -3.26 19.75
C VAL A 92 5.22 -2.90 20.14
N GLU A 93 5.01 -2.35 21.34
CA GLU A 93 3.71 -1.81 21.76
C GLU A 93 3.27 -0.67 20.85
N PHE A 94 4.16 0.27 20.53
CA PHE A 94 3.89 1.32 19.53
C PHE A 94 3.43 0.73 18.19
N PHE A 95 4.15 -0.28 17.66
CA PHE A 95 3.74 -0.93 16.41
C PHE A 95 2.40 -1.69 16.53
N GLY A 96 2.04 -2.18 17.72
CA GLY A 96 0.75 -2.80 17.97
C GLY A 96 -0.42 -1.81 17.98
N ASN A 97 -0.16 -0.55 18.33
CA ASN A 97 -1.14 0.54 18.29
C ASN A 97 -1.16 1.29 16.96
N TRP A 98 -0.17 1.06 16.09
CA TRP A 98 -0.06 1.74 14.81
C TRP A 98 -1.17 1.31 13.85
N GLU A 99 -1.90 2.28 13.34
CA GLU A 99 -2.96 2.05 12.35
C GLU A 99 -2.85 3.10 11.24
N PHE A 100 -2.64 2.63 10.00
CA PHE A 100 -2.51 3.49 8.83
C PHE A 100 -3.30 2.91 7.68
N GLU A 101 -4.56 3.32 7.59
CA GLU A 101 -5.47 2.86 6.56
C GLU A 101 -5.00 3.25 5.15
N SER A 102 -5.35 2.44 4.14
CA SER A 102 -5.00 2.72 2.74
C SER A 102 -5.51 4.09 2.26
N LYS A 103 -6.65 4.56 2.79
CA LYS A 103 -7.18 5.90 2.49
C LYS A 103 -6.26 7.01 3.02
N THR A 104 -5.73 6.85 4.23
CA THR A 104 -4.75 7.76 4.82
C THR A 104 -3.47 7.77 4.03
N ALA A 105 -2.96 6.58 3.67
CA ALA A 105 -1.78 6.44 2.82
C ALA A 105 -1.94 7.17 1.47
N GLY A 106 -3.10 6.99 0.81
CA GLY A 106 -3.41 7.67 -0.44
C GLY A 106 -3.49 9.19 -0.28
N ALA A 107 -4.04 9.70 0.82
CA ALA A 107 -4.10 11.15 1.08
C ALA A 107 -2.70 11.76 1.30
N VAL A 108 -1.81 11.07 2.02
CA VAL A 108 -0.41 11.49 2.24
C VAL A 108 0.36 11.47 0.93
N GLU A 109 0.23 10.41 0.12
CA GLU A 109 0.87 10.32 -1.19
C GLU A 109 0.37 11.42 -2.15
N ALA A 110 -0.94 11.67 -2.19
CA ALA A 110 -1.51 12.74 -3.01
C ALA A 110 -1.01 14.12 -2.59
N TRP A 111 -0.92 14.40 -1.29
CA TRP A 111 -0.34 15.65 -0.78
C TRP A 111 1.13 15.79 -1.21
N MET A 112 1.93 14.75 -1.00
CA MET A 112 3.35 14.74 -1.37
C MET A 112 3.54 15.05 -2.86
N LYS A 113 2.77 14.40 -3.74
CA LYS A 113 2.81 14.62 -5.19
C LYS A 113 2.38 16.03 -5.58
N ASN A 114 1.26 16.52 -5.05
CA ASN A 114 0.70 17.83 -5.41
C ASN A 114 1.58 18.99 -4.96
N ASN A 115 2.40 18.79 -3.93
CA ASN A 115 3.34 19.80 -3.44
C ASN A 115 4.78 19.57 -3.94
N ASN A 116 5.04 18.48 -4.67
CA ASN A 116 6.37 18.09 -5.11
C ASN A 116 7.38 17.99 -3.94
N GLU A 117 6.93 17.35 -2.86
CA GLU A 117 7.64 17.25 -1.58
C GLU A 117 8.23 15.85 -1.35
N THR A 118 9.07 15.70 -0.32
CA THR A 118 9.68 14.42 0.04
C THR A 118 8.78 13.60 0.99
N PRO A 119 9.04 12.28 1.15
CA PRO A 119 8.36 11.46 2.16
C PRO A 119 8.50 12.00 3.58
N GLU A 120 9.65 12.59 3.93
CA GLU A 120 9.88 13.19 5.24
C GLU A 120 9.01 14.43 5.45
N ALA A 121 8.90 15.31 4.44
CA ALA A 121 8.00 16.45 4.49
C ALA A 121 6.52 16.02 4.59
N ALA A 122 6.14 14.96 3.87
CA ALA A 122 4.81 14.37 3.93
C ALA A 122 4.51 13.75 5.30
N ALA A 123 5.49 13.13 5.95
CA ALA A 123 5.36 12.62 7.32
C ALA A 123 5.15 13.77 8.32
N VAL A 124 5.93 14.84 8.23
CA VAL A 124 5.76 16.04 9.07
C VAL A 124 4.39 16.68 8.85
N TRP A 125 3.97 16.81 7.60
CA TRP A 125 2.62 17.29 7.27
C TRP A 125 1.54 16.38 7.88
N TYR A 126 1.66 15.06 7.74
CA TYR A 126 0.71 14.12 8.33
C TYR A 126 0.60 14.29 9.84
N LEU A 127 1.74 14.36 10.54
CA LEU A 127 1.77 14.54 11.99
C LEU A 127 1.12 15.85 12.42
N ASN A 128 1.40 16.97 11.73
CA ASN A 128 0.78 18.27 12.01
C ASN A 128 -0.74 18.28 11.81
N ASN A 129 -1.28 17.48 10.89
CA ASN A 129 -2.69 17.56 10.48
C ASN A 129 -3.56 16.43 11.05
N ASN A 130 -2.97 15.41 11.66
CA ASN A 130 -3.68 14.19 12.07
C ASN A 130 -3.34 13.76 13.50
N ARG A 131 -3.15 14.73 14.41
CA ARG A 131 -2.81 14.46 15.81
C ARG A 131 -3.74 13.47 16.49
N ASP A 132 -5.04 13.58 16.27
CA ASP A 132 -6.03 12.67 16.85
C ASP A 132 -5.82 11.21 16.39
N ALA A 133 -5.32 11.01 15.18
CA ALA A 133 -5.04 9.67 14.65
C ALA A 133 -3.77 9.08 15.28
N TRP A 134 -2.65 9.82 15.27
CA TRP A 134 -1.36 9.26 15.68
C TRP A 134 -1.07 9.32 17.17
N SER A 135 -1.70 10.24 17.92
CA SER A 135 -1.46 10.37 19.36
C SER A 135 -1.88 9.13 20.15
N GLY A 136 -2.81 8.32 19.62
CA GLY A 136 -3.17 7.01 20.17
C GLY A 136 -2.14 5.91 19.93
N TRP A 137 -1.18 6.10 19.02
CA TRP A 137 -0.13 5.11 18.75
C TRP A 137 0.96 5.12 19.82
N VAL A 138 1.14 6.27 20.49
CA VAL A 138 2.27 6.56 21.37
C VAL A 138 1.80 6.86 22.80
N THR A 139 2.74 6.93 23.74
CA THR A 139 2.44 7.41 25.10
C THR A 139 2.19 8.92 25.11
N SER A 140 1.52 9.42 26.15
CA SER A 140 1.29 10.86 26.32
C SER A 140 2.59 11.66 26.30
N ASP A 141 3.61 11.22 27.04
CA ASP A 141 4.95 11.85 27.05
C ASP A 141 5.60 11.89 25.66
N ALA A 142 5.39 10.87 24.83
CA ALA A 142 5.91 10.84 23.47
C ALA A 142 5.12 11.77 22.55
N ALA A 143 3.79 11.84 22.71
CA ALA A 143 2.96 12.77 21.96
C ALA A 143 3.32 14.23 22.24
N GLU A 144 3.54 14.59 23.50
CA GLU A 144 3.99 15.93 23.90
C GLU A 144 5.33 16.30 23.24
N LYS A 145 6.30 15.38 23.25
CA LYS A 145 7.60 15.61 22.59
C LYS A 145 7.49 15.77 21.08
N VAL A 146 6.59 15.04 20.44
CA VAL A 146 6.33 15.20 19.00
C VAL A 146 5.70 16.56 18.73
N ASP A 147 4.71 16.98 19.52
CA ASP A 147 4.08 18.29 19.38
C ASP A 147 5.08 19.44 19.56
N GLU A 148 5.95 19.35 20.58
CA GLU A 148 7.03 20.31 20.81
C GLU A 148 7.97 20.39 19.60
N ALA A 149 8.43 19.24 19.09
CA ALA A 149 9.32 19.19 17.94
C ALA A 149 8.69 19.75 16.66
N LEU A 150 7.38 19.56 16.47
CA LEU A 150 6.64 20.11 15.33
C LEU A 150 6.42 21.62 15.43
N ALA A 151 6.36 22.18 16.65
CA ALA A 151 6.19 23.62 16.85
C ALA A 151 7.49 24.42 16.66
N GLU A 152 8.65 23.78 16.76
CA GLU A 152 9.97 24.40 16.58
C GLU A 152 10.44 24.46 15.12
N GLY A 153 9.80 23.71 14.21
CA GLY A 153 10.14 23.58 12.78
C GLY A 153 9.09 24.12 11.83
#